data_AF-A0A2V5LFN0-F1
#
_entry.id   AF-A0A2V5LFN0-F1
#
_cell.length_a   1.000
_cell.length_b   1.000
_cell.length_c   1.000
_cell.angle_alpha   90.00
_cell.angle_beta   90.00
_cell.angle_gamma   90.00
#
_symmetry.space_group_name_H-M   'P 1'
#
loop_
_entity.id
_entity.type
_entity.pdbx_description
1 polymer ?
#
loop_
_entity_poly.entity_id
_entity_poly.type
_entity_poly.pdbx_seq_one_letter_code
_entity_poly.pdbx_strand_id
1 'polypeptide(L)'
;GRTIDMGSGQFLLYVPKRAGGAKVKMGPVTAAITGTTVLGQVYPSGIVEFTVLEGSACMSLDRVGQTLQVNAGQMVVYDPLAMRLENPVEVDLQEQLNSPLVSGFRPLPSSGLIQETIESQRQVVAPNSDLDRAVRAAGAASIATATPDQFMQGFNSVLVSYPASQVRTLVAGAIRARPDLADRIRAAAYSARRVRYSGYSKDGKDFKEYKGKEIVAPECPPTNQFVQPFIITPLTPQFPPPVSPEQPPRGG
;
A
#
# COMPACT_ATOMS: atom_id res chain seq x y z
N GLY A 1 -18.22 2.60 9.54
CA GLY A 1 -16.77 2.82 9.73
C GLY A 1 -16.56 4.06 10.56
N ARG A 2 -15.44 4.17 11.27
CA ARG A 2 -15.09 5.37 12.04
C ARG A 2 -14.18 6.26 11.19
N THR A 3 -14.42 7.56 11.19
CA THR A 3 -13.53 8.54 10.53
C THR A 3 -12.78 9.32 11.61
N ILE A 4 -11.48 9.45 11.44
CA ILE A 4 -10.59 10.21 12.32
C ILE A 4 -9.92 11.27 11.44
N ASP A 5 -10.12 12.54 11.78
CA ASP A 5 -9.41 13.65 11.15
C ASP A 5 -8.19 14.01 12.01
N MET A 6 -7.02 14.06 11.37
CA MET A 6 -5.75 14.37 12.01
C MET A 6 -5.10 15.57 11.31
N GLY A 7 -4.99 16.67 12.04
CA GLY A 7 -4.29 17.87 11.58
C GLY A 7 -2.78 17.81 11.77
N SER A 8 -2.31 17.26 12.89
CA SER A 8 -0.89 17.11 13.22
C SER A 8 -0.68 16.10 14.36
N GLY A 9 0.56 15.65 14.56
CA GLY A 9 0.97 14.77 15.65
C GLY A 9 1.05 13.30 15.26
N GLN A 10 1.15 12.43 16.26
CA GLN A 10 1.32 10.99 16.09
C GLN A 10 0.12 10.21 16.58
N PHE A 11 -0.13 9.06 15.96
CA PHE A 11 -1.12 8.10 16.43
C PHE A 11 -0.69 6.66 16.22
N LEU A 12 -1.13 5.82 17.15
CA LEU A 12 -1.13 4.38 17.03
C LEU A 12 -2.60 3.94 16.99
N LEU A 13 -3.01 3.25 15.91
CA LEU A 13 -4.39 2.80 15.74
C LEU A 13 -4.44 1.29 15.52
N TYR A 14 -5.19 0.62 16.38
CA TYR A 14 -5.56 -0.77 16.23
C TYR A 14 -7.03 -0.88 15.80
N VAL A 15 -7.28 -1.52 14.66
CA VAL A 15 -8.62 -1.89 14.20
C VAL A 15 -8.76 -3.41 14.29
N PRO A 16 -9.64 -3.96 15.15
CA PRO A 16 -9.81 -5.40 15.25
C PRO A 16 -10.24 -6.03 13.92
N LYS A 17 -9.71 -7.23 13.64
CA LYS A 17 -10.09 -8.00 12.45
C LYS A 17 -11.59 -8.28 12.49
N ARG A 18 -12.26 -8.13 11.34
CA ARG A 18 -13.70 -8.38 11.15
C ARG A 18 -14.64 -7.44 11.96
N ALA A 19 -14.13 -6.40 12.62
CA ALA A 19 -14.94 -5.45 13.39
C ALA A 19 -15.33 -4.16 12.61
N GLY A 20 -15.20 -4.19 11.28
CA GLY A 20 -15.37 -3.03 10.40
C GLY A 20 -14.06 -2.27 10.14
N GLY A 21 -14.13 -1.23 9.30
CA GLY A 21 -12.98 -0.40 8.93
C GLY A 21 -12.94 0.98 9.58
N ALA A 22 -11.76 1.59 9.59
CA ALA A 22 -11.50 2.98 9.97
C ALA A 22 -10.96 3.76 8.77
N LYS A 23 -11.30 5.05 8.70
CA LYS A 23 -10.69 6.03 7.81
C LYS A 23 -9.90 7.03 8.65
N VAL A 24 -8.65 7.27 8.30
CA VAL A 24 -7.83 8.30 8.94
C VAL A 24 -7.47 9.32 7.87
N LYS A 25 -7.96 10.55 8.01
CA LYS A 25 -7.63 11.66 7.12
C LYS A 25 -6.50 12.46 7.74
N MET A 26 -5.38 12.55 7.03
CA MET A 26 -4.14 13.21 7.41
C MET A 26 -3.86 14.29 6.37
N GLY A 27 -4.53 15.43 6.50
CA GLY A 27 -4.48 16.49 5.49
C GLY A 27 -5.04 16.03 4.13
N PRO A 28 -4.24 16.03 3.04
CA PRO A 28 -4.69 15.60 1.70
C PRO A 28 -4.70 14.07 1.52
N VAL A 29 -4.19 13.33 2.51
CA VAL A 29 -4.03 11.87 2.46
C VAL A 29 -5.10 11.20 3.30
N THR A 30 -5.71 10.14 2.78
CA THR A 30 -6.69 9.33 3.51
C THR A 30 -6.22 7.87 3.56
N ALA A 31 -6.14 7.29 4.76
CA ALA A 31 -5.88 5.86 4.95
C ALA A 31 -7.18 5.12 5.27
N ALA A 32 -7.54 4.13 4.45
CA ALA A 32 -8.59 3.17 4.73
C ALA A 32 -8.00 1.88 5.32
N ILE A 33 -8.45 1.52 6.51
CA ILE A 33 -7.81 0.50 7.37
C ILE A 33 -8.89 -0.49 7.81
N THR A 34 -8.65 -1.80 7.64
CA THR A 34 -9.57 -2.84 8.13
C THR A 34 -8.79 -4.00 8.72
N GLY A 35 -8.95 -4.26 10.02
CA GLY A 35 -8.28 -5.40 10.67
C GLY A 35 -6.77 -5.29 10.71
N THR A 36 -6.25 -4.10 11.01
CA THR A 36 -4.84 -3.71 10.82
C THR A 36 -4.39 -2.86 12.01
N THR A 37 -3.10 -2.94 12.34
CA THR A 37 -2.45 -2.04 13.30
C THR A 37 -1.49 -1.11 12.57
N VAL A 38 -1.62 0.20 12.79
CA VAL A 38 -0.83 1.21 12.08
C VAL A 38 -0.27 2.27 13.02
N LEU A 39 0.87 2.82 12.65
CA LEU A 39 1.47 4.01 13.23
C LEU A 39 1.45 5.10 12.16
N GLY A 40 0.97 6.29 12.50
CA GLY A 40 1.04 7.43 11.59
C GLY A 40 1.50 8.69 12.29
N GLN A 41 2.19 9.55 11.54
CA GLN A 41 2.75 10.80 12.00
C GLN A 41 2.46 11.87 10.95
N VAL A 42 1.92 13.01 11.40
CA VAL A 42 1.70 14.20 10.56
C VAL A 42 2.55 15.33 11.13
N TYR A 43 3.61 15.67 10.40
CA TYR A 43 4.52 16.75 10.78
C TYR A 43 3.90 18.12 10.50
N PRO A 44 4.28 19.20 11.23
CA PRO A 44 3.84 20.55 10.93
C PRO A 44 4.13 21.03 9.50
N SER A 45 5.13 20.44 8.84
CA SER A 45 5.45 20.69 7.42
C SER A 45 4.39 20.15 6.45
N GLY A 46 3.47 19.29 6.91
CA GLY A 46 2.51 18.57 6.07
C GLY A 46 3.04 17.23 5.55
N ILE A 47 4.27 16.85 5.89
CA ILE A 47 4.78 15.49 5.64
C ILE A 47 3.96 14.49 6.46
N VAL A 48 3.57 13.40 5.82
CA VAL A 48 2.88 12.28 6.48
C VAL A 48 3.73 11.04 6.38
N GLU A 49 4.05 10.43 7.51
CA GLU A 49 4.63 9.09 7.58
C GLU A 49 3.57 8.11 8.05
N PHE A 50 3.42 7.00 7.35
CA PHE A 50 2.42 5.98 7.69
C PHE A 50 3.03 4.59 7.59
N THR A 51 3.13 3.90 8.73
CA THR A 51 3.66 2.55 8.85
C THR A 51 2.55 1.57 9.20
N VAL A 52 2.50 0.43 8.50
CA VAL A 52 1.63 -0.69 8.86
C VAL A 52 2.43 -1.70 9.66
N LEU A 53 2.06 -1.89 10.93
CA LEU A 53 2.71 -2.86 11.82
C LEU A 53 2.20 -4.28 11.57
N GLU A 54 0.90 -4.41 11.27
CA GLU A 54 0.27 -5.68 10.92
C GLU A 54 -0.99 -5.46 10.08
N GLY A 55 -1.26 -6.38 9.15
CA GLY A 55 -2.40 -6.32 8.24
C GLY A 55 -2.05 -5.57 6.95
N SER A 56 -2.99 -4.75 6.46
CA SER A 56 -2.73 -3.84 5.34
C SER A 56 -3.63 -2.60 5.40
N ALA A 57 -3.22 -1.53 4.75
CA ALA A 57 -3.98 -0.31 4.61
C ALA A 57 -3.97 0.15 3.15
N CYS A 58 -5.05 0.80 2.73
CA CYS A 58 -5.11 1.47 1.44
C CYS A 58 -4.97 2.97 1.67
N MET A 59 -3.96 3.58 1.06
CA MET A 59 -3.70 5.01 1.16
C MET A 59 -4.13 5.69 -0.13
N SER A 60 -4.91 6.76 -0.02
CA SER A 60 -5.35 7.60 -1.13
C SER A 60 -4.87 9.02 -0.96
N LEU A 61 -4.46 9.64 -2.06
CA LEU A 61 -4.22 11.08 -2.15
C LEU A 61 -5.35 11.69 -2.97
N ASP A 62 -6.30 12.31 -2.27
CA ASP A 62 -7.65 12.55 -2.79
C ASP A 62 -7.67 13.48 -4.01
N ARG A 63 -6.73 14.42 -4.12
CA ARG A 63 -6.70 15.41 -5.21
C ARG A 63 -6.26 14.85 -6.57
N VAL A 64 -5.44 13.81 -6.57
CA VAL A 64 -4.83 13.28 -7.81
C VAL A 64 -5.25 11.83 -8.08
N GLY A 65 -6.13 11.27 -7.23
CA GLY A 65 -6.62 9.89 -7.36
C GLY A 65 -5.56 8.82 -7.14
N GLN A 66 -4.34 9.19 -6.69
CA GLN A 66 -3.29 8.22 -6.41
C GLN A 66 -3.73 7.34 -5.24
N THR A 67 -3.68 6.03 -5.44
CA THR A 67 -4.03 5.03 -4.43
C THR A 67 -2.93 3.98 -4.35
N LEU A 68 -2.57 3.58 -3.13
CA LEU A 68 -1.45 2.69 -2.86
C LEU A 68 -1.76 1.75 -1.70
N GLN A 69 -1.52 0.45 -1.87
CA GLN A 69 -1.63 -0.49 -0.77
C GLN A 69 -0.31 -0.59 0.02
N VAL A 70 -0.41 -0.39 1.32
CA VAL A 70 0.69 -0.51 2.28
C VAL A 70 0.46 -1.78 3.09
N ASN A 71 1.46 -2.65 3.16
CA ASN A 71 1.37 -3.94 3.85
C ASN A 71 2.14 -3.90 5.16
N ALA A 72 1.88 -4.88 6.04
CA ALA A 72 2.66 -5.09 7.25
C ALA A 72 4.16 -5.05 6.99
N GLY A 73 4.90 -4.28 7.79
CA GLY A 73 6.33 -4.05 7.62
C GLY A 73 6.70 -2.91 6.69
N GLN A 74 5.72 -2.25 6.06
CA GLN A 74 5.97 -1.16 5.13
C GLN A 74 5.61 0.19 5.74
N MET A 75 6.37 1.20 5.31
CA MET A 75 6.10 2.61 5.56
C MET A 75 5.97 3.35 4.23
N VAL A 76 5.03 4.28 4.15
CA VAL A 76 4.94 5.23 3.05
C VAL A 76 5.05 6.65 3.58
N VAL A 77 5.68 7.51 2.77
CA VAL A 77 5.80 8.93 3.03
C VAL A 77 4.99 9.70 1.98
N TYR A 78 4.23 10.69 2.44
CA TYR A 78 3.69 11.74 1.59
C TYR A 78 4.60 12.96 1.67
N ASP A 79 5.12 13.37 0.53
CA ASP A 79 5.86 14.62 0.39
C ASP A 79 4.90 15.74 -0.10
N PRO A 80 4.67 16.79 0.71
CA PRO A 80 3.82 17.92 0.32
C PRO A 80 4.42 18.77 -0.80
N LEU A 81 5.73 18.72 -1.05
CA LEU A 81 6.39 19.44 -2.14
C LEU A 81 6.21 18.71 -3.48
N ALA A 82 6.46 17.40 -3.50
CA ALA A 82 6.20 16.57 -4.68
C ALA A 82 4.71 16.30 -4.91
N MET A 83 3.86 16.57 -3.91
CA MET A 83 2.42 16.28 -3.90
C MET A 83 2.12 14.83 -4.29
N ARG A 84 2.87 13.88 -3.70
CA ARG A 84 2.81 12.47 -4.07
C ARG A 84 3.05 11.57 -2.87
N LEU A 85 2.36 10.42 -2.85
CA LEU A 85 2.73 9.29 -2.01
C LEU A 85 3.92 8.57 -2.65
N GLU A 86 5.01 8.44 -1.91
CA GLU A 86 6.17 7.66 -2.34
C GLU A 86 5.87 6.17 -2.40
N ASN A 87 6.78 5.39 -2.99
CA ASN A 87 6.67 3.94 -2.97
C ASN A 87 6.86 3.44 -1.53
N PRO A 88 6.07 2.46 -1.04
CA PRO A 88 6.23 1.99 0.33
C PRO A 88 7.59 1.33 0.48
N VAL A 89 8.36 1.74 1.47
CA VAL A 89 9.65 1.17 1.83
C VAL A 89 9.48 0.14 2.95
N GLU A 90 10.31 -0.89 2.97
CA GLU A 90 10.33 -1.85 4.07
C GLU A 90 11.04 -1.22 5.27
N VAL A 91 10.46 -1.37 6.47
CA VAL A 91 11.03 -0.85 7.71
C VAL A 91 11.28 -1.97 8.70
N ASP A 92 12.21 -1.74 9.63
CA ASP A 92 12.39 -2.64 10.75
C ASP A 92 11.30 -2.40 11.81
N LEU A 93 10.28 -3.26 11.80
CA LEU A 93 9.23 -3.20 12.81
C LEU A 93 9.78 -3.31 14.24
N GLN A 94 10.87 -4.04 14.46
CA GLN A 94 11.46 -4.13 15.80
C GLN A 94 11.95 -2.76 16.29
N GLU A 95 12.56 -1.96 15.41
CA GLU A 95 12.99 -0.60 15.74
C GLU A 95 11.80 0.32 15.97
N GLN A 96 10.77 0.23 15.13
CA GLN A 96 9.53 1.00 15.27
C GLN A 96 8.81 0.73 16.60
N LEU A 97 8.82 -0.52 17.09
CA LEU A 97 8.20 -0.89 18.36
C LEU A 97 8.94 -0.37 19.59
N ASN A 98 10.22 0.01 19.45
CA ASN A 98 10.98 0.60 20.56
C ASN A 98 10.56 2.05 20.85
N SER A 99 9.81 2.68 19.95
CA SER A 99 9.27 4.03 20.16
C SER A 99 8.40 4.11 21.42
N PRO A 100 8.50 5.20 22.22
CA PRO A 100 7.64 5.42 23.40
C PRO A 100 6.14 5.32 23.11
N LEU A 101 5.72 5.53 21.86
CA LEU A 101 4.32 5.41 21.47
C LEU A 101 3.81 3.98 21.35
N VAL A 102 4.70 3.00 21.37
CA VAL A 102 4.34 1.58 21.39
C VAL A 102 4.78 0.94 22.70
N SER A 103 5.98 1.24 23.19
CA SER A 103 6.53 0.68 24.44
C SER A 103 6.02 1.37 25.71
N GLY A 104 5.52 2.61 25.62
CA GLY A 104 5.02 3.38 26.77
C GLY A 104 3.58 3.07 27.19
N PHE A 105 2.91 2.15 26.50
CA PHE A 105 1.52 1.75 26.77
C PHE A 105 1.43 0.26 27.13
N ARG A 106 0.24 -0.17 27.56
CA ARG A 106 -0.04 -1.61 27.71
C ARG A 106 0.16 -2.33 26.37
N PRO A 107 0.62 -3.60 26.38
CA PRO A 107 0.78 -4.38 25.16
C PRO A 107 -0.47 -4.34 24.28
N LEU A 108 -0.26 -4.20 22.97
CA LEU A 108 -1.35 -4.09 22.01
C LEU A 108 -2.09 -5.43 21.88
N PRO A 109 -3.41 -5.44 21.68
CA PRO A 109 -4.13 -6.68 21.39
C PRO A 109 -3.60 -7.41 20.15
N SER A 110 -2.97 -6.68 19.22
CA SER A 110 -2.33 -7.21 18.01
C SER A 110 -0.86 -7.58 18.18
N SER A 111 -0.26 -7.48 19.38
CA SER A 111 1.17 -7.75 19.59
C SER A 111 1.63 -9.11 19.04
N GLY A 112 0.82 -10.17 19.18
CA GLY A 112 1.15 -11.48 18.60
C GLY A 112 1.23 -11.48 17.07
N LEU A 113 0.35 -10.73 16.40
CA LEU A 113 0.34 -10.64 14.93
C LEU A 113 1.48 -9.75 14.40
N ILE A 114 1.87 -8.73 15.17
CA ILE A 114 3.06 -7.91 14.86
C ILE A 114 4.32 -8.76 15.01
N GLN A 115 4.41 -9.57 16.08
CA GLN A 115 5.53 -10.48 16.30
C GLN A 115 5.66 -11.53 15.19
N GLU A 116 4.53 -12.09 14.73
CA GLU A 116 4.48 -12.98 13.57
C GLU A 116 5.02 -12.29 12.29
N THR A 117 4.71 -11.00 12.12
CA THR A 117 5.25 -10.20 10.99
C THR A 117 6.76 -10.05 11.09
N ILE A 118 7.30 -9.72 12.28
CA ILE A 118 8.74 -9.60 12.53
C ILE A 118 9.46 -10.91 12.24
N GLU A 119 8.91 -12.02 12.74
CA GLU A 119 9.48 -13.35 12.53
C GLU A 119 9.47 -13.73 11.05
N SER A 120 8.35 -13.49 10.36
CA SER A 120 8.22 -13.75 8.92
C SER A 120 9.25 -12.99 8.09
N GLN A 121 9.50 -11.71 8.41
CA GLN A 121 10.54 -10.92 7.74
C GLN A 121 11.94 -11.50 7.96
N ARG A 122 12.26 -11.94 9.18
CA ARG A 122 13.57 -12.52 9.51
C ARG A 122 13.81 -13.87 8.85
N GLN A 123 12.78 -14.71 8.76
CA GLN A 123 12.91 -16.07 8.19
C GLN A 123 13.31 -16.06 6.72
N VAL A 124 12.88 -15.06 5.94
CA VAL A 124 13.20 -14.95 4.51
C VAL A 124 14.71 -14.84 4.24
N VAL A 125 15.44 -14.22 5.16
CA VAL A 125 16.87 -13.91 5.02
C VAL A 125 17.72 -14.67 6.03
N ALA A 126 17.11 -15.60 6.77
CA ALA A 126 17.81 -16.44 7.73
C ALA A 126 18.83 -17.34 7.01
N PRO A 127 19.93 -17.73 7.68
CA PRO A 127 20.83 -18.74 7.17
C PRO A 127 20.07 -20.02 6.79
N ASN A 128 20.41 -20.59 5.64
CA ASN A 128 19.78 -21.78 5.05
C ASN A 128 18.30 -21.64 4.64
N SER A 129 17.74 -20.42 4.69
CA SER A 129 16.48 -20.10 4.03
C SER A 129 16.55 -20.39 2.53
N ASP A 130 15.40 -20.51 1.87
CA ASP A 130 15.36 -20.79 0.43
C ASP A 130 16.08 -19.69 -0.39
N LEU A 131 15.94 -18.43 0.01
CA LEU A 131 16.64 -17.32 -0.60
C LEU A 131 18.16 -17.44 -0.39
N ASP A 132 18.62 -17.70 0.83
CA ASP A 132 20.03 -17.84 1.13
C ASP A 132 20.65 -19.03 0.37
N ARG A 133 19.95 -20.17 0.32
CA ARG A 133 20.38 -21.34 -0.47
C ARG A 133 20.47 -21.04 -1.96
N ALA A 134 19.48 -20.34 -2.52
CA ALA A 134 19.47 -20.00 -3.93
C ALA A 134 20.57 -18.98 -4.29
N VAL A 135 20.82 -18.02 -3.41
CA VAL A 135 21.91 -17.05 -3.58
C VAL A 135 23.28 -17.74 -3.49
N ARG A 136 23.44 -18.73 -2.60
CA ARG A 136 24.64 -19.58 -2.58
C ARG A 136 24.80 -20.43 -3.84
N ALA A 137 23.71 -21.00 -4.35
CA ALA A 137 23.73 -21.73 -5.61
C ALA A 137 24.08 -20.83 -6.82
N ALA A 138 23.82 -19.53 -6.72
CA ALA A 138 24.25 -18.52 -7.69
C ALA A 138 25.74 -18.09 -7.51
N GLY A 139 26.48 -18.70 -6.59
CA GLY A 139 27.92 -18.48 -6.41
C GLY A 139 28.31 -17.44 -5.37
N ALA A 140 27.38 -16.93 -4.55
CA ALA A 140 27.70 -16.03 -3.45
C ALA A 140 27.96 -16.80 -2.13
N ALA A 141 28.72 -16.22 -1.21
CA ALA A 141 28.90 -16.81 0.13
C ALA A 141 27.67 -16.62 1.04
N SER A 142 26.94 -15.53 0.86
CA SER A 142 25.76 -15.16 1.63
C SER A 142 24.92 -14.12 0.87
N ILE A 143 23.69 -13.88 1.33
CA ILE A 143 22.84 -12.78 0.83
C ILE A 143 23.55 -11.42 0.93
N ALA A 144 24.20 -11.14 2.06
CA ALA A 144 24.82 -9.84 2.35
C ALA A 144 26.02 -9.53 1.43
N THR A 145 26.76 -10.56 1.03
CA THR A 145 27.99 -10.41 0.22
C THR A 145 27.78 -10.69 -1.27
N ALA A 146 26.57 -11.06 -1.69
CA ALA A 146 26.27 -11.38 -3.07
C ALA A 146 26.42 -10.14 -3.97
N THR A 147 26.97 -10.30 -5.18
CA THR A 147 26.86 -9.24 -6.19
C THR A 147 25.39 -9.04 -6.59
N PRO A 148 25.01 -7.88 -7.17
CA PRO A 148 23.64 -7.66 -7.65
C PRO A 148 23.10 -8.79 -8.54
N ASP A 149 23.93 -9.33 -9.43
CA ASP A 149 23.49 -10.37 -10.37
C ASP A 149 23.37 -11.74 -9.71
N GLN A 150 24.30 -12.09 -8.81
CA GLN A 150 24.20 -13.32 -8.01
C GLN A 150 22.93 -13.31 -7.14
N PHE A 151 22.66 -12.17 -6.49
CA PHE A 151 21.46 -12.01 -5.68
C PHE A 151 20.20 -12.14 -6.53
N MET A 152 20.11 -11.41 -7.65
CA MET A 152 18.92 -11.42 -8.50
C MET A 152 18.70 -12.79 -9.16
N GLN A 153 19.77 -13.53 -9.49
CA GLN A 153 19.65 -14.90 -9.99
C GLN A 153 19.05 -15.82 -8.92
N GLY A 154 19.56 -15.77 -7.69
CA GLY A 154 19.00 -16.53 -6.57
C GLY A 154 17.54 -16.16 -6.27
N PHE A 155 17.26 -14.86 -6.16
CA PHE A 155 15.92 -14.34 -5.91
C PHE A 155 14.91 -14.76 -6.98
N ASN A 156 15.25 -14.62 -8.27
CA ASN A 156 14.36 -15.00 -9.36
C ASN A 156 14.05 -16.50 -9.37
N SER A 157 15.03 -17.35 -9.02
CA SER A 157 14.84 -18.79 -8.88
C SER A 157 13.79 -19.13 -7.82
N VAL A 158 13.90 -18.50 -6.64
CA VAL A 158 12.96 -18.70 -5.53
C VAL A 158 11.59 -18.11 -5.83
N LEU A 159 11.54 -16.94 -6.46
CA LEU A 159 10.29 -16.25 -6.80
C LEU A 159 9.36 -17.11 -7.68
N VAL A 160 9.92 -17.88 -8.62
CA VAL A 160 9.15 -18.74 -9.51
C VAL A 160 8.48 -19.89 -8.76
N SER A 161 9.15 -20.48 -7.77
CA SER A 161 8.65 -21.62 -6.97
C SER A 161 7.84 -21.21 -5.74
N TYR A 162 7.95 -19.96 -5.28
CA TYR A 162 7.29 -19.51 -4.05
C TYR A 162 5.75 -19.46 -4.16
N PRO A 163 5.00 -19.93 -3.13
CA PRO A 163 3.55 -19.79 -3.07
C PRO A 163 3.12 -18.33 -3.21
N ALA A 164 2.05 -18.07 -3.99
CA ALA A 164 1.58 -16.70 -4.23
C ALA A 164 1.25 -15.93 -2.93
N SER A 165 0.81 -16.65 -1.89
CA SER A 165 0.57 -16.11 -0.54
C SER A 165 1.84 -15.63 0.16
N GLN A 166 3.00 -16.23 -0.14
CA GLN A 166 4.28 -15.94 0.50
C GLN A 166 5.18 -15.03 -0.33
N VAL A 167 4.87 -14.80 -1.61
CA VAL A 167 5.64 -13.87 -2.47
C VAL A 167 5.79 -12.49 -1.86
N ARG A 168 4.76 -11.99 -1.15
CA ARG A 168 4.85 -10.67 -0.48
C ARG A 168 5.92 -10.67 0.61
N THR A 169 5.93 -11.68 1.46
CA THR A 169 6.92 -11.84 2.53
C THR A 169 8.32 -12.02 1.95
N LEU A 170 8.48 -12.84 0.89
CA LEU A 170 9.75 -13.02 0.19
C LEU A 170 10.30 -11.68 -0.35
N VAL A 171 9.45 -10.90 -1.03
CA VAL A 171 9.83 -9.59 -1.58
C VAL A 171 10.25 -8.64 -0.45
N ALA A 172 9.46 -8.56 0.62
CA ALA A 172 9.75 -7.70 1.76
C ALA A 172 11.10 -8.04 2.42
N GLY A 173 11.34 -9.33 2.71
CA GLY A 173 12.61 -9.78 3.27
C GLY A 173 13.79 -9.55 2.33
N ALA A 174 13.62 -9.80 1.03
CA ALA A 174 14.65 -9.57 0.02
C ALA A 174 15.04 -8.09 -0.09
N ILE A 175 14.06 -7.18 -0.13
CA ILE A 175 14.31 -5.72 -0.18
C ILE A 175 15.01 -5.26 1.10
N ARG A 176 14.61 -5.79 2.25
CA ARG A 176 15.25 -5.44 3.53
C ARG A 176 16.71 -5.88 3.60
N ALA A 177 17.05 -7.06 3.06
CA ALA A 177 18.45 -7.50 3.01
C ALA A 177 19.28 -6.78 1.93
N ARG A 178 18.65 -6.31 0.84
CA ARG A 178 19.29 -5.65 -0.29
C ARG A 178 18.50 -4.41 -0.75
N PRO A 179 18.50 -3.33 0.06
CA PRO A 179 17.74 -2.12 -0.26
C PRO A 179 18.23 -1.45 -1.53
N ASP A 180 19.51 -1.63 -1.89
CA ASP A 180 20.12 -1.18 -3.14
C ASP A 180 19.48 -1.79 -4.40
N LEU A 181 18.78 -2.92 -4.26
CA LEU A 181 18.14 -3.63 -5.37
C LEU A 181 16.61 -3.54 -5.35
N ALA A 182 16.03 -2.67 -4.51
CA ALA A 182 14.59 -2.63 -4.25
C ALA A 182 13.74 -2.56 -5.53
N ASP A 183 14.11 -1.69 -6.48
CA ASP A 183 13.37 -1.53 -7.74
C ASP A 183 13.46 -2.77 -8.63
N ARG A 184 14.64 -3.42 -8.71
CA ARG A 184 14.84 -4.67 -9.45
C ARG A 184 14.00 -5.80 -8.86
N ILE A 185 13.96 -5.90 -7.54
CA ILE A 185 13.19 -6.92 -6.80
C ILE A 185 11.68 -6.73 -7.06
N ARG A 186 11.17 -5.49 -6.96
CA ARG A 186 9.75 -5.19 -7.22
C ARG A 186 9.36 -5.46 -8.67
N ALA A 187 10.20 -5.06 -9.62
CA ALA A 187 9.96 -5.30 -11.04
C ALA A 187 9.91 -6.80 -11.38
N ALA A 188 10.81 -7.60 -10.79
CA ALA A 188 10.82 -9.05 -10.94
C ALA A 188 9.54 -9.69 -10.37
N ALA A 189 9.13 -9.29 -9.15
CA ALA A 189 7.90 -9.78 -8.52
C ALA A 189 6.64 -9.43 -9.33
N TYR A 190 6.58 -8.22 -9.90
CA TYR A 190 5.49 -7.80 -10.75
C TYR A 190 5.39 -8.64 -12.03
N SER A 191 6.54 -8.89 -12.67
CA SER A 191 6.63 -9.68 -13.89
C SER A 191 6.20 -11.14 -13.66
N ALA A 192 6.64 -11.76 -12.55
CA ALA A 192 6.25 -13.11 -12.18
C ALA A 192 4.74 -13.27 -11.93
N ARG A 193 4.08 -12.23 -11.39
CA ARG A 193 2.62 -12.23 -11.19
C ARG A 193 1.86 -12.23 -12.52
N ARG A 194 2.31 -11.45 -13.52
CA ARG A 194 1.68 -11.43 -14.85
C ARG A 194 1.74 -12.79 -15.54
N VAL A 195 2.86 -13.50 -15.44
CA VAL A 195 3.00 -14.85 -16.00
C VAL A 195 2.03 -15.83 -15.36
N ARG A 196 1.85 -15.78 -14.03
CA ARG A 196 0.89 -16.65 -13.32
C ARG A 196 -0.57 -16.33 -13.65
N TYR A 197 -0.90 -15.08 -13.94
CA TYR A 197 -2.27 -14.66 -14.30
C TYR A 197 -2.62 -14.97 -15.77
N SER A 198 -1.62 -15.04 -16.66
CA SER A 198 -1.78 -15.43 -18.07
C SER A 198 -2.32 -16.86 -18.25
N GLY A 199 -2.18 -17.73 -17.23
CA GLY A 199 -2.72 -19.10 -17.23
C GLY A 199 -4.23 -19.20 -17.01
N TYR A 200 -4.92 -18.09 -16.73
CA TYR A 200 -6.38 -18.03 -16.58
C TYR A 200 -6.96 -17.07 -17.64
N SER A 201 -7.08 -17.55 -18.87
CA SER A 201 -7.88 -16.89 -19.90
C SER A 201 -8.41 -17.91 -20.90
N LYS A 202 -9.63 -18.39 -20.65
CA LYS A 202 -10.55 -18.71 -21.74
C LYS A 202 -11.44 -17.48 -21.87
N ASP A 203 -11.57 -16.99 -23.09
CA ASP A 203 -12.36 -15.82 -23.53
C ASP A 203 -11.63 -14.47 -23.48
N GLY A 204 -10.41 -14.47 -24.03
CA GLY A 204 -9.73 -13.26 -24.46
C GLY A 204 -10.24 -12.79 -25.82
N LYS A 205 -11.03 -11.71 -25.84
CA LYS A 205 -11.06 -10.77 -26.96
C LYS A 205 -11.05 -9.34 -26.43
N ASP A 206 -10.18 -8.55 -27.07
CA ASP A 206 -10.03 -7.10 -26.98
C ASP A 206 -9.21 -6.55 -25.80
N PHE A 207 -7.89 -6.69 -25.89
CA PHE A 207 -6.98 -5.67 -25.36
C PHE A 207 -6.11 -5.11 -26.49
N LYS A 208 -6.52 -3.94 -26.99
CA LYS A 208 -5.64 -3.07 -27.77
C LYS A 208 -4.55 -2.53 -26.85
N GLU A 209 -3.31 -2.80 -27.21
CA GLU A 209 -2.13 -2.19 -26.61
C GLU A 209 -2.15 -0.67 -26.87
N TYR A 210 -2.56 0.11 -25.86
CA TYR A 210 -2.48 1.57 -25.89
C TYR A 210 -1.05 2.02 -25.52
N LYS A 211 -0.35 2.65 -26.48
CA LYS A 211 0.88 3.41 -26.23
C LYS A 211 0.53 4.84 -25.78
N GLY A 212 0.55 5.08 -24.47
CA GLY A 212 0.39 6.39 -23.82
C GLY A 212 1.19 6.46 -22.52
N LYS A 213 1.75 7.62 -22.18
CA LYS A 213 2.70 7.84 -21.06
C LYS A 213 2.07 7.46 -19.69
N GLU A 214 2.85 6.79 -18.84
CA GLU A 214 2.45 6.17 -17.58
C GLU A 214 1.65 7.09 -16.64
N ILE A 215 0.36 6.78 -16.48
CA ILE A 215 -0.46 7.14 -15.31
C ILE A 215 -1.44 5.98 -15.10
N VAL A 216 -1.25 5.13 -14.08
CA VAL A 216 -2.31 4.25 -13.59
C VAL A 216 -2.23 4.10 -12.06
N ALA A 217 -3.16 4.74 -11.35
CA ALA A 217 -3.63 4.27 -10.04
C ALA A 217 -5.16 4.34 -10.11
N PRO A 218 -5.85 3.19 -10.06
CA PRO A 218 -6.29 2.57 -8.80
C PRO A 218 -6.13 1.02 -8.86
N GLU A 219 -6.40 0.16 -7.86
CA GLU A 219 -7.52 0.07 -6.91
C GLU A 219 -7.08 -0.64 -5.60
N CYS A 220 -7.63 -0.26 -4.45
CA CYS A 220 -7.98 -1.23 -3.40
C CYS A 220 -9.49 -1.13 -3.22
N PRO A 221 -10.30 -2.20 -3.11
CA PRO A 221 -10.33 -3.17 -1.97
C PRO A 221 -10.78 -4.63 -2.40
N PRO A 222 -11.14 -5.67 -1.57
CA PRO A 222 -11.44 -5.76 -0.11
C PRO A 222 -10.72 -6.89 0.69
N THR A 223 -10.66 -6.78 2.02
CA THR A 223 -11.66 -7.32 2.98
C THR A 223 -11.86 -6.31 4.13
N ASN A 224 -13.04 -5.81 4.55
CA ASN A 224 -14.46 -5.97 4.22
C ASN A 224 -15.04 -4.59 3.83
N GLN A 225 -15.49 -4.48 2.60
CA GLN A 225 -15.62 -3.21 1.85
C GLN A 225 -16.66 -2.23 2.42
N PHE A 226 -16.31 -0.94 2.45
CA PHE A 226 -17.25 0.09 2.00
C PHE A 226 -16.51 1.07 1.08
N VAL A 227 -17.01 1.20 -0.15
CA VAL A 227 -16.57 2.16 -1.16
C VAL A 227 -17.64 3.24 -1.29
N GLN A 228 -17.23 4.51 -1.33
CA GLN A 228 -17.87 5.52 -2.20
C GLN A 228 -16.79 6.47 -2.72
N PRO A 229 -16.55 6.47 -4.03
CA PRO A 229 -16.49 7.69 -4.83
C PRO A 229 -17.46 7.53 -6.02
N PHE A 230 -18.16 8.51 -6.57
CA PHE A 230 -17.93 9.93 -6.79
C PHE A 230 -19.24 10.70 -6.53
N ILE A 231 -19.21 11.89 -5.93
CA ILE A 231 -20.31 12.84 -6.15
C ILE A 231 -20.02 13.54 -7.48
N ILE A 232 -20.74 13.17 -8.53
CA ILE A 232 -20.96 14.09 -9.66
C ILE A 232 -21.64 15.30 -9.02
N THR A 233 -21.02 16.48 -9.13
CA THR A 233 -21.60 17.77 -8.75
C THR A 233 -23.07 17.78 -9.15
N PRO A 234 -24.03 18.22 -8.31
CA PRO A 234 -25.38 18.42 -8.79
C PRO A 234 -25.28 19.28 -10.05
N LEU A 235 -25.88 18.81 -11.14
CA LEU A 235 -26.18 19.67 -12.28
C LEU A 235 -26.82 20.90 -11.67
N THR A 236 -26.14 22.05 -11.78
CA THR A 236 -26.73 23.34 -11.47
C THR A 236 -28.11 23.32 -12.15
N PRO A 237 -29.22 23.51 -11.42
CA PRO A 237 -30.50 23.63 -12.10
C PRO A 237 -30.32 24.77 -13.10
N GLN A 238 -30.44 24.45 -14.39
CA GLN A 238 -30.58 25.48 -15.39
C GLN A 238 -31.90 26.16 -15.08
N PHE A 239 -31.83 27.24 -14.33
CA PHE A 239 -32.94 28.17 -14.30
C PHE A 239 -33.09 28.65 -15.74
N PRO A 240 -34.25 28.40 -16.40
CA PRO A 240 -34.49 29.04 -17.68
C PRO A 240 -34.38 30.55 -17.49
N PRO A 241 -33.90 31.28 -18.50
CA PRO A 241 -33.78 32.73 -18.40
C PRO A 241 -35.13 33.33 -17.98
N PRO A 242 -35.12 34.44 -17.20
CA PRO A 242 -36.35 35.04 -16.71
C PRO A 242 -37.26 35.35 -17.91
N VAL A 243 -38.45 34.75 -17.90
CA VAL A 243 -39.48 35.03 -18.89
C VAL A 243 -39.89 36.49 -18.67
N SER A 244 -39.65 37.32 -19.67
CA SER A 244 -40.16 38.69 -19.71
C SER A 244 -41.70 38.65 -19.57
N PRO A 245 -42.34 39.52 -18.77
CA PRO A 245 -43.79 39.48 -18.58
C PRO A 245 -44.49 39.93 -19.85
N GLU A 246 -44.98 38.98 -20.64
CA GLU A 246 -45.89 39.26 -21.75
C GLU A 246 -47.30 39.55 -21.19
N GLN A 247 -47.88 40.62 -21.73
CA GLN A 247 -49.13 41.26 -21.34
C GLN A 247 -50.38 40.36 -21.36
N PRO A 248 -51.44 40.74 -20.61
CA PRO A 248 -52.61 39.89 -20.40
C PRO A 248 -53.46 39.73 -21.66
N PRO A 249 -54.23 38.63 -21.76
CA PRO A 249 -55.16 38.43 -22.87
C PRO A 249 -56.33 39.41 -22.75
N ARG A 250 -56.58 40.20 -23.81
CA ARG A 250 -57.91 40.78 -24.01
C ARG A 250 -58.80 39.69 -24.62
N GLY A 251 -59.75 39.20 -23.83
CA GLY A 251 -60.88 38.43 -24.34
C GLY A 251 -61.90 39.33 -25.03
N GLY A 252 -62.71 38.72 -25.90
CA GLY A 252 -63.82 39.35 -26.61
C GLY A 252 -63.74 39.17 -28.11
#